data_AF-A0A820ZG44-F1
#
_entry.id   AF-A0A820ZG44-F1
#
_cell.length_a   1.000
_cell.length_b   1.000
_cell.length_c   1.000
_cell.angle_alpha   90.00
_cell.angle_beta   90.00
_cell.angle_gamma   90.00
#
_symmetry.space_group_name_H-M   'P 1'
#
loop_
_entity.id
_entity.type
_entity.pdbx_description
1 polymer ?
#
loop_
_entity_poly.entity_id
_entity_poly.type
_entity_poly.pdbx_seq_one_letter_code
_entity_poly.pdbx_strand_id
1 'polypeptide(L)'
;MKILLTIILASFAPYYQTYNRSKTAAAASLATSWKYFLFPEQRARKCAEILRDRDYLFCQSFWNLLQRDSIKKGSRYIAPNVAVSKYFQVEPEPIEINSIIVPPPTGLSTMQSKQLVNIKLLSHEIREGMDKLSLQRADLEGSSKILLAMSDQLLMRVHGGGFIATSSATHEVYLKPWALDFKLGWTGKTILFAGDSAGGNLITVVTVKAIEAGLRKPDAIVYFYTPFFSVI
;
A
#
# COMPACT_ATOMS: atom_id res chain seq x y z
N MET A 1 9.09 -18.96 -2.77
CA MET A 1 8.91 -17.50 -2.98
C MET A 1 10.11 -16.82 -3.64
N LYS A 2 11.36 -16.98 -3.16
CA LYS A 2 12.55 -16.30 -3.71
C LYS A 2 12.82 -16.55 -5.20
N ILE A 3 12.68 -17.80 -5.67
CA ILE A 3 12.96 -18.17 -7.07
C ILE A 3 12.00 -17.46 -8.05
N LEU A 4 10.70 -17.49 -7.77
CA LEU A 4 9.68 -16.85 -8.61
C LEU A 4 9.93 -15.34 -8.75
N LEU A 5 10.24 -14.66 -7.65
CA LEU A 5 10.56 -13.23 -7.67
C LEU A 5 11.77 -12.94 -8.56
N THR A 6 12.84 -13.72 -8.44
CA THR A 6 14.04 -13.53 -9.29
C THR A 6 13.76 -13.82 -10.77
N ILE A 7 12.87 -14.75 -11.08
CA ILE A 7 12.44 -15.01 -12.47
C ILE A 7 11.68 -13.79 -13.01
N ILE A 8 10.68 -13.30 -12.27
CA ILE A 8 9.89 -12.13 -12.68
C ILE A 8 10.79 -10.91 -12.84
N LEU A 9 11.73 -10.67 -11.91
CA LEU A 9 12.69 -9.56 -11.97
C LEU A 9 13.58 -9.64 -13.21
N ALA A 10 14.19 -10.80 -13.47
CA ALA A 10 15.05 -11.00 -14.64
C ALA A 10 14.26 -10.87 -15.96
N SER A 11 12.99 -11.26 -15.96
CA SER A 11 12.09 -11.20 -17.13
C SER A 11 11.57 -9.78 -17.38
N PHE A 12 11.38 -8.99 -16.31
CA PHE A 12 10.90 -7.62 -16.39
C PHE A 12 11.95 -6.67 -16.96
N ALA A 13 13.24 -6.87 -16.70
CA ALA A 13 14.31 -6.01 -17.21
C ALA A 13 14.30 -5.79 -18.74
N PRO A 14 14.34 -6.84 -19.59
CA PRO A 14 14.28 -6.65 -21.04
C PRO A 14 12.91 -6.12 -21.49
N TYR A 15 11.82 -6.50 -20.82
CA TYR A 15 10.49 -5.95 -21.09
C TYR A 15 10.45 -4.43 -20.86
N TYR A 16 10.96 -3.95 -19.73
CA TYR A 16 10.97 -2.52 -19.39
C TYR A 16 11.74 -1.67 -20.41
N GLN A 17 12.90 -2.16 -20.85
CA GLN A 17 13.73 -1.48 -21.85
C GLN A 17 13.06 -1.38 -23.22
N THR A 18 12.27 -2.39 -23.60
CA THR A 18 11.65 -2.47 -24.92
C THR A 18 10.24 -1.91 -24.95
N TYR A 19 9.55 -1.82 -23.80
CA TYR A 19 8.17 -1.35 -23.72
C TYR A 19 7.98 0.07 -24.23
N ASN A 20 8.87 1.00 -23.85
CA ASN A 20 8.82 2.39 -24.32
C ASN A 20 9.23 2.53 -25.79
N ARG A 21 9.86 1.51 -26.39
CA ARG A 21 10.29 1.52 -27.80
C ARG A 21 9.26 0.88 -28.72
N SER A 22 8.71 -0.28 -28.34
CA SER A 22 7.67 -0.98 -29.09
C SER A 22 6.98 -2.06 -28.25
N LYS A 23 5.64 -2.11 -28.33
CA LYS A 23 4.84 -3.17 -27.69
C LYS A 23 5.15 -4.57 -28.26
N THR A 24 5.49 -4.69 -29.54
CA THR A 24 5.85 -5.98 -30.17
C THR A 24 7.22 -6.45 -29.70
N ALA A 25 8.19 -5.55 -29.56
CA ALA A 25 9.51 -5.85 -29.00
C ALA A 25 9.43 -6.26 -27.52
N ALA A 26 8.51 -5.64 -26.77
CA ALA A 26 8.23 -6.02 -25.38
C ALA A 26 7.62 -7.42 -25.26
N ALA A 27 6.68 -7.77 -26.14
CA ALA A 27 6.11 -9.12 -26.20
C ALA A 27 7.17 -10.17 -26.57
N ALA A 28 8.02 -9.88 -27.56
CA ALA A 28 9.14 -10.75 -27.93
C ALA A 28 10.14 -10.95 -26.77
N SER A 29 10.43 -9.89 -26.01
CA SER A 29 11.28 -9.96 -24.82
C SER A 29 10.69 -10.91 -23.76
N LEU A 30 9.38 -10.83 -23.53
CA LEU A 30 8.68 -11.74 -22.63
C LEU A 30 8.72 -13.19 -23.11
N ALA A 31 8.62 -13.44 -24.42
CA ALA A 31 8.70 -14.79 -24.99
C ALA A 31 10.06 -15.46 -24.71
N THR A 32 11.12 -14.70 -24.45
CA THR A 32 12.44 -15.27 -24.08
C THR A 32 12.59 -15.52 -22.58
N SER A 33 11.60 -15.19 -21.75
CA SER A 33 11.70 -15.23 -20.28
C SER A 33 11.83 -16.64 -19.71
N TRP A 34 11.41 -17.68 -20.44
CA TRP A 34 11.54 -19.08 -20.03
C TRP A 34 13.00 -19.47 -19.73
N LYS A 35 13.97 -18.82 -20.37
CA LYS A 35 15.40 -19.06 -20.11
C LYS A 35 15.78 -18.74 -18.65
N TYR A 36 15.14 -17.77 -18.01
CA TYR A 36 15.40 -17.46 -16.60
C TYR A 36 14.79 -18.48 -15.66
N PHE A 37 13.80 -19.25 -16.11
CA PHE A 37 13.28 -20.38 -15.37
C PHE A 37 14.26 -21.57 -15.43
N LEU A 38 14.71 -21.94 -16.64
CA LEU A 38 15.54 -23.12 -16.88
C LEU A 38 17.03 -22.93 -16.58
N PHE A 39 17.58 -21.71 -16.68
CA PHE A 39 19.00 -21.44 -16.51
C PHE A 39 19.27 -20.51 -15.31
N PRO A 40 19.50 -21.07 -14.11
CA PRO A 40 19.74 -20.30 -12.89
C PRO A 40 20.92 -19.34 -12.98
N GLU A 41 22.01 -19.71 -13.66
CA GLU A 41 23.17 -18.81 -13.83
C GLU A 41 22.84 -17.56 -14.63
N GLN A 42 22.08 -17.70 -15.72
CA GLN A 42 21.65 -16.55 -16.52
C GLN A 42 20.73 -15.64 -15.72
N ARG A 43 19.80 -16.23 -14.94
CA ARG A 43 18.95 -15.49 -14.00
C ARG A 43 19.78 -14.74 -12.96
N ALA A 44 20.75 -15.40 -12.34
CA ALA A 44 21.61 -14.80 -11.32
C ALA A 44 22.44 -13.63 -11.89
N ARG A 45 23.08 -13.80 -13.05
CA ARG A 45 23.81 -12.73 -13.74
C ARG A 45 22.90 -11.54 -14.03
N LYS A 46 21.69 -11.79 -14.53
CA LYS A 46 20.74 -10.72 -14.84
C LYS A 46 20.25 -9.99 -13.59
N CYS A 47 19.97 -10.71 -12.50
CA CYS A 47 19.61 -10.10 -11.22
C CYS A 47 20.76 -9.26 -10.64
N ALA A 48 22.01 -9.72 -10.74
CA ALA A 48 23.17 -8.97 -10.27
C ALA A 48 23.37 -7.66 -11.06
N GLU A 49 23.20 -7.69 -12.38
CA GLU A 49 23.19 -6.49 -13.24
C GLU A 49 22.08 -5.53 -12.81
N ILE A 50 20.87 -6.04 -12.58
CA ILE A 50 19.72 -5.22 -12.15
C ILE A 50 19.99 -4.53 -10.82
N LEU A 51 20.48 -5.27 -9.83
CA LEU A 51 20.71 -4.74 -8.48
C LEU A 51 21.85 -3.72 -8.41
N ARG A 52 22.81 -3.79 -9.35
CA ARG A 52 23.94 -2.86 -9.41
C ARG A 52 23.62 -1.58 -10.18
N ASP A 53 22.94 -1.71 -11.32
CA ASP A 53 22.96 -0.65 -12.35
C ASP A 53 21.58 -0.03 -12.63
N ARG A 54 20.50 -0.49 -11.98
CA ARG A 54 19.14 0.03 -12.26
C ARG A 54 18.78 1.21 -11.36
N ASP A 55 18.06 2.14 -11.95
CA ASP A 55 17.57 3.35 -11.31
C ASP A 55 16.29 3.13 -10.50
N TYR A 56 15.89 4.16 -9.76
CA TYR A 56 14.66 4.11 -8.96
C TYR A 56 13.39 4.01 -9.83
N LEU A 57 13.42 4.51 -11.07
CA LEU A 57 12.30 4.46 -12.02
C LEU A 57 11.99 3.02 -12.45
N PHE A 58 13.04 2.23 -12.69
CA PHE A 58 12.93 0.80 -12.93
C PHE A 58 12.28 0.11 -11.72
N CYS A 59 12.79 0.37 -10.52
CA CYS A 59 12.26 -0.22 -9.28
C CYS A 59 10.79 0.16 -9.06
N GLN A 60 10.43 1.43 -9.26
CA GLN A 60 9.06 1.91 -9.17
C GLN A 60 8.16 1.17 -10.17
N SER A 61 8.59 1.04 -11.43
CA SER A 61 7.82 0.37 -12.48
C SER A 61 7.67 -1.13 -12.21
N PHE A 62 8.71 -1.77 -11.69
CA PHE A 62 8.70 -3.19 -11.31
C PHE A 62 7.71 -3.44 -10.16
N TRP A 63 7.79 -2.68 -9.07
CA TRP A 63 6.88 -2.84 -7.94
C TRP A 63 5.44 -2.45 -8.27
N ASN A 64 5.25 -1.52 -9.20
CA ASN A 64 3.93 -1.14 -9.70
C ASN A 64 3.37 -2.13 -10.73
N LEU A 65 4.10 -3.18 -11.11
CA LEU A 65 3.58 -4.21 -12.03
C LEU A 65 2.27 -4.82 -11.51
N LEU A 66 2.17 -5.06 -10.21
CA LEU A 66 0.97 -5.60 -9.55
C LEU A 66 -0.19 -4.59 -9.47
N GLN A 67 0.06 -3.31 -9.74
CA GLN A 67 -0.96 -2.28 -9.75
C GLN A 67 -1.73 -2.16 -11.07
N ARG A 68 -1.38 -2.95 -12.09
CA ARG A 68 -2.08 -2.92 -13.38
C ARG A 68 -3.53 -3.37 -13.22
N ASP A 69 -4.44 -2.74 -13.94
CA ASP A 69 -5.89 -2.95 -13.78
C ASP A 69 -6.30 -4.41 -13.97
N SER A 70 -5.65 -5.15 -14.86
CA SER A 70 -5.91 -6.59 -15.04
C SER A 70 -5.59 -7.41 -13.80
N ILE A 71 -4.49 -7.10 -13.11
CA ILE A 71 -4.08 -7.80 -11.88
C ILE A 71 -4.98 -7.37 -10.71
N LYS A 72 -5.30 -6.08 -10.61
CA LYS A 72 -6.27 -5.56 -9.62
C LYS A 72 -7.67 -6.16 -9.79
N LYS A 73 -8.12 -6.38 -11.03
CA LYS A 73 -9.37 -7.10 -11.30
C LYS A 73 -9.25 -8.56 -10.89
N GLY A 74 -8.12 -9.20 -11.20
CA GLY A 74 -7.80 -10.57 -10.81
C GLY A 74 -7.83 -10.81 -9.29
N SER A 75 -7.28 -9.88 -8.49
CA SER A 75 -7.23 -10.02 -7.03
C SER A 75 -8.60 -10.02 -6.37
N ARG A 76 -9.63 -9.45 -7.01
CA ARG A 76 -11.02 -9.49 -6.54
C ARG A 76 -11.61 -10.90 -6.53
N TYR A 77 -11.07 -11.83 -7.30
CA TYR A 77 -11.54 -13.22 -7.34
C TYR A 77 -10.88 -14.11 -6.28
N ILE A 78 -9.82 -13.62 -5.63
CA ILE A 78 -9.04 -14.38 -4.64
C ILE A 78 -9.35 -13.87 -3.23
N ALA A 79 -9.58 -12.57 -3.07
CA ALA A 79 -9.93 -11.96 -1.79
C ALA A 79 -11.45 -12.06 -1.53
N PRO A 80 -11.88 -12.27 -0.27
CA PRO A 80 -13.30 -12.21 0.08
C PRO A 80 -13.87 -10.83 -0.21
N ASN A 81 -15.17 -10.75 -0.48
CA ASN A 81 -15.87 -9.48 -0.59
C ASN A 81 -16.03 -8.84 0.80
N VAL A 82 -16.11 -7.51 0.81
CA VAL A 82 -16.39 -6.69 2.00
C VAL A 82 -17.66 -5.88 1.73
N ALA A 83 -18.41 -5.49 2.76
CA ALA A 83 -19.59 -4.64 2.54
C ALA A 83 -19.20 -3.23 2.08
N VAL A 84 -18.12 -2.67 2.64
CA VAL A 84 -17.64 -1.31 2.37
C VAL A 84 -16.19 -1.35 1.89
N SER A 85 -15.94 -0.72 0.74
CA SER A 85 -14.64 -0.53 0.11
C SER A 85 -14.59 0.89 -0.45
N LYS A 86 -14.45 1.87 0.44
CA LYS A 86 -14.50 3.29 0.07
C LYS A 86 -13.10 3.86 -0.06
N TYR A 87 -12.86 4.59 -1.14
CA TYR A 87 -11.68 5.43 -1.28
C TYR A 87 -12.04 6.89 -1.06
N PHE A 88 -11.25 7.60 -0.27
CA PHE A 88 -11.42 9.04 -0.05
C PHE A 88 -10.07 9.70 0.25
N GLN A 89 -10.05 11.02 0.19
CA GLN A 89 -8.87 11.84 0.40
C GLN A 89 -9.09 12.74 1.60
N VAL A 90 -8.04 12.90 2.40
CA VAL A 90 -8.03 13.83 3.53
C VAL A 90 -6.98 14.89 3.26
N GLU A 91 -7.37 16.15 3.44
CA GLU A 91 -6.44 17.27 3.38
C GLU A 91 -5.53 17.26 4.61
N PRO A 92 -4.22 17.45 4.45
CA PRO A 92 -3.36 17.63 5.60
C PRO A 92 -3.62 19.01 6.24
N GLU A 93 -3.79 19.01 7.55
CA GLU A 93 -3.95 20.21 8.36
C GLU A 93 -2.63 20.54 9.07
N PRO A 94 -2.31 21.83 9.29
CA PRO A 94 -1.19 22.23 10.11
C PRO A 94 -1.34 21.68 11.53
N ILE A 95 -0.23 21.26 12.14
CA ILE A 95 -0.21 20.76 13.51
C ILE A 95 0.54 21.77 14.38
N GLU A 96 -0.06 22.20 15.48
CA GLU A 96 0.62 23.01 16.49
C GLU A 96 1.32 22.10 17.50
N ILE A 97 2.64 22.24 17.61
CA ILE A 97 3.47 21.49 18.57
C ILE A 97 4.28 22.52 19.36
N ASN A 98 4.07 22.61 20.68
CA ASN A 98 4.77 23.55 21.55
C ASN A 98 4.75 25.00 21.02
N SER A 99 3.57 25.48 20.59
CA SER A 99 3.38 26.80 19.97
C SER A 99 4.13 27.04 18.65
N ILE A 100 4.67 25.98 18.03
CA ILE A 100 5.22 26.00 16.67
C ILE A 100 4.19 25.37 15.72
N ILE A 101 3.77 26.12 14.71
CA ILE A 101 2.89 25.62 13.64
C ILE A 101 3.75 24.88 12.62
N VAL A 102 3.58 23.56 12.55
CA VAL A 102 4.20 22.72 11.52
C VAL A 102 3.25 22.64 10.33
N PRO A 103 3.59 23.23 9.17
CA PRO A 103 2.73 23.15 8.00
C PRO A 103 2.75 21.72 7.42
N PRO A 104 1.70 21.32 6.69
CA PRO A 104 1.70 20.11 5.90
C PRO A 104 2.95 19.97 5.02
N PRO A 105 3.50 18.75 4.86
CA PRO A 105 4.59 18.50 3.93
C PRO A 105 4.19 18.97 2.53
N THR A 106 4.95 19.90 1.98
CA THR A 106 4.78 20.38 0.61
C THR A 106 5.79 19.63 -0.26
N GLY A 107 5.30 18.78 -1.16
CA GLY A 107 6.15 18.07 -2.11
C GLY A 107 6.96 19.02 -2.99
N LEU A 108 8.10 18.54 -3.50
CA LEU A 108 9.04 19.33 -4.30
C LEU A 108 8.54 19.50 -5.74
N SER A 109 7.54 20.37 -5.98
CA SER A 109 7.39 21.19 -7.19
C SER A 109 5.99 21.84 -7.26
N THR A 110 5.98 23.12 -7.63
CA THR A 110 4.86 23.97 -8.11
C THR A 110 3.78 24.40 -7.11
N MET A 111 3.82 25.69 -6.74
CA MET A 111 2.74 26.72 -6.76
C MET A 111 1.28 26.39 -6.35
N GLN A 112 1.00 25.25 -5.69
CA GLN A 112 -0.24 24.76 -5.04
C GLN A 112 -0.31 23.25 -5.34
N SER A 113 -0.66 22.33 -4.45
CA SER A 113 -1.56 22.37 -3.31
C SER A 113 -1.07 21.37 -2.25
N LYS A 114 -1.64 21.45 -1.04
CA LYS A 114 -1.50 20.42 0.00
C LYS A 114 -1.61 19.02 -0.62
N GLN A 115 -0.60 18.17 -0.44
CA GLN A 115 -0.66 16.80 -0.96
C GLN A 115 -1.70 16.01 -0.16
N LEU A 116 -2.80 15.64 -0.81
CA LEU A 116 -3.89 14.89 -0.20
C LEU A 116 -3.43 13.50 0.25
N VAL A 117 -3.87 13.10 1.45
CA VAL A 117 -3.62 11.76 1.96
C VAL A 117 -4.70 10.83 1.45
N ASN A 118 -4.29 9.83 0.70
CA ASN A 118 -5.18 8.81 0.14
C ASN A 118 -5.51 7.75 1.19
N ILE A 119 -6.80 7.57 1.48
CA ILE A 119 -7.28 6.60 2.46
C ILE A 119 -8.24 5.62 1.79
N LYS A 120 -8.08 4.34 2.10
CA LYS A 120 -9.04 3.30 1.74
C LYS A 120 -9.64 2.69 3.00
N LEU A 121 -10.96 2.85 3.16
CA LEU A 121 -11.75 2.19 4.19
C LEU A 121 -12.20 0.83 3.67
N LEU A 122 -11.88 -0.22 4.43
CA LEU A 122 -12.37 -1.58 4.22
C LEU A 122 -13.16 -2.00 5.46
N SER A 123 -14.39 -2.43 5.28
CA SER A 123 -15.19 -3.02 6.36
C SER A 123 -16.04 -4.17 5.84
N HIS A 124 -15.98 -5.31 6.54
CA HIS A 124 -16.80 -6.47 6.18
C HIS A 124 -18.29 -6.21 6.35
N GLU A 125 -18.67 -5.29 7.25
CA GLU A 125 -20.07 -4.97 7.59
C GLU A 125 -20.30 -3.45 7.50
N ILE A 126 -21.53 -3.03 7.19
CA ILE A 126 -21.92 -1.62 7.38
C ILE A 126 -22.18 -1.40 8.88
N ARG A 127 -21.49 -0.41 9.45
CA ARG A 127 -21.61 -0.05 10.88
C ARG A 127 -22.06 1.39 11.07
N GLU A 128 -22.66 1.65 12.22
CA GLU A 128 -23.00 3.00 12.68
C GLU A 128 -21.81 3.96 12.54
N GLY A 129 -22.08 5.18 12.07
CA GLY A 129 -21.08 6.23 11.84
C GLY A 129 -20.45 6.21 10.44
N MET A 130 -20.55 5.11 9.69
CA MET A 130 -20.06 5.05 8.30
C MET A 130 -20.96 5.82 7.32
N ASP A 131 -22.21 6.07 7.68
CA ASP A 131 -23.18 6.91 6.97
C ASP A 131 -22.66 8.35 6.78
N LYS A 132 -21.87 8.87 7.73
CA LYS A 132 -21.25 10.20 7.66
C LYS A 132 -20.20 10.34 6.56
N LEU A 133 -19.70 9.24 6.01
CA LEU A 133 -18.71 9.24 4.93
C LEU A 133 -19.33 9.37 3.52
N SER A 134 -20.64 9.62 3.42
CA SER A 134 -21.37 9.72 2.14
C SER A 134 -21.08 8.52 1.24
N LEU A 135 -21.40 7.31 1.69
CA LEU A 135 -21.18 6.07 0.93
C LEU A 135 -21.98 6.10 -0.38
N GLN A 136 -21.31 5.90 -1.51
CA GLN A 136 -21.96 5.78 -2.82
C GLN A 136 -22.19 4.30 -3.16
N ARG A 137 -23.05 4.01 -4.14
CA ARG A 137 -23.27 2.63 -4.62
C ARG A 137 -21.98 1.94 -5.08
N ALA A 138 -21.01 2.70 -5.60
CA ALA A 138 -19.70 2.18 -6.00
C ALA A 138 -18.80 1.78 -4.82
N ASP A 139 -19.04 2.33 -3.63
CA ASP A 139 -18.31 2.01 -2.39
C ASP A 139 -18.78 0.71 -1.74
N LEU A 140 -19.91 0.17 -2.20
CA LEU A 140 -20.55 -1.03 -1.66
C LEU A 140 -20.22 -2.24 -2.54
N GLU A 141 -19.43 -3.17 -2.02
CA GLU A 141 -19.06 -4.40 -2.72
C GLU A 141 -19.98 -5.60 -2.36
N GLY A 142 -20.96 -5.38 -1.48
CA GLY A 142 -21.93 -6.38 -1.06
C GLY A 142 -23.25 -5.79 -0.56
N SER A 143 -24.24 -6.66 -0.34
CA SER A 143 -25.53 -6.30 0.23
C SER A 143 -25.53 -6.51 1.75
N SER A 144 -25.04 -5.52 2.50
CA SER A 144 -25.25 -5.50 3.96
C SER A 144 -26.73 -5.24 4.21
N LYS A 145 -27.44 -6.21 4.79
CA LYS A 145 -28.88 -6.09 5.07
C LYS A 145 -29.18 -5.43 6.42
N ILE A 146 -28.18 -5.32 7.30
CA ILE A 146 -28.34 -4.90 8.69
C ILE A 146 -27.24 -3.89 9.03
N LEU A 147 -27.63 -2.76 9.62
CA LEU A 147 -26.71 -1.80 10.23
C LEU A 147 -26.25 -2.35 11.59
N LEU A 148 -24.95 -2.58 11.75
CA LEU A 148 -24.38 -3.06 13.01
C LEU A 148 -23.84 -1.91 13.85
N ALA A 149 -23.73 -2.11 15.16
CA ALA A 149 -23.07 -1.17 16.06
C ALA A 149 -21.59 -0.94 15.65
N MET A 150 -21.03 0.17 16.11
CA MET A 150 -19.59 0.45 16.04
C MET A 150 -18.80 -0.72 16.66
N SER A 151 -17.62 -1.00 16.12
CA SER A 151 -16.72 -2.00 16.70
C SER A 151 -15.71 -1.35 17.64
N ASP A 152 -15.12 -2.16 18.50
CA ASP A 152 -14.11 -1.72 19.45
C ASP A 152 -12.71 -1.57 18.81
N GLN A 153 -12.53 -2.03 17.58
CA GLN A 153 -11.21 -2.20 16.95
C GLN A 153 -11.06 -1.40 15.66
N LEU A 154 -10.02 -0.57 15.61
CA LEU A 154 -9.55 0.11 14.41
C LEU A 154 -8.15 -0.38 14.04
N LEU A 155 -7.99 -0.87 12.81
CA LEU A 155 -6.69 -1.18 12.22
C LEU A 155 -6.31 -0.10 11.21
N MET A 156 -5.29 0.68 11.51
CA MET A 156 -4.65 1.58 10.55
C MET A 156 -3.48 0.86 9.88
N ARG A 157 -3.60 0.64 8.57
CA ARG A 157 -2.54 0.04 7.75
C ARG A 157 -1.87 1.09 6.87
N VAL A 158 -0.54 1.13 6.91
CA VAL A 158 0.28 1.88 5.93
C VAL A 158 1.16 0.92 5.15
N HIS A 159 1.06 0.96 3.82
CA HIS A 159 1.80 0.05 2.95
C HIS A 159 3.28 0.46 2.76
N GLY A 160 4.10 -0.49 2.33
CA GLY A 160 5.49 -0.29 1.94
C GLY A 160 5.65 0.32 0.54
N GLY A 161 6.73 -0.05 -0.16
CA GLY A 161 7.01 0.45 -1.51
C GLY A 161 8.00 1.61 -1.58
N GLY A 162 8.81 1.80 -0.53
CA GLY A 162 9.94 2.74 -0.55
C GLY A 162 9.53 4.19 -0.79
N PHE A 163 8.30 4.56 -0.40
CA PHE A 163 7.69 5.88 -0.64
C PHE A 163 7.44 6.25 -2.11
N ILE A 164 7.83 5.41 -3.07
CA ILE A 164 7.74 5.70 -4.51
C ILE A 164 6.80 4.74 -5.25
N ALA A 165 6.43 3.61 -4.64
CA ALA A 165 5.69 2.54 -5.32
C ALA A 165 4.61 1.93 -4.43
N THR A 166 3.83 1.04 -5.05
CA THR A 166 2.71 0.29 -4.44
C THR A 166 1.50 1.18 -4.07
N SER A 167 0.41 0.55 -3.65
CA SER A 167 -0.80 1.23 -3.16
C SER A 167 -1.58 0.30 -2.23
N SER A 168 -2.61 0.82 -1.54
CA SER A 168 -3.51 0.00 -0.73
C SER A 168 -4.14 -1.16 -1.52
N ALA A 169 -4.37 -0.98 -2.83
CA ALA A 169 -5.00 -1.98 -3.69
C ALA A 169 -4.24 -3.32 -3.75
N THR A 170 -2.90 -3.30 -3.78
CA THR A 170 -2.09 -4.54 -3.88
C THR A 170 -2.10 -5.35 -2.59
N HIS A 171 -2.55 -4.74 -1.49
CA HIS A 171 -2.56 -5.34 -0.16
C HIS A 171 -3.95 -5.86 0.24
N GLU A 172 -4.99 -5.59 -0.57
CA GLU A 172 -6.37 -6.03 -0.30
C GLU A 172 -6.53 -7.54 -0.17
N VAL A 173 -5.65 -8.32 -0.82
CA VAL A 173 -5.66 -9.79 -0.76
C VAL A 173 -5.60 -10.33 0.66
N TYR A 174 -4.91 -9.62 1.57
CA TYR A 174 -4.86 -9.98 2.99
C TYR A 174 -5.60 -8.99 3.88
N LEU A 175 -5.80 -7.73 3.45
CA LEU A 175 -6.56 -6.75 4.24
C LEU A 175 -8.06 -7.05 4.30
N LYS A 176 -8.65 -7.63 3.23
CA LYS A 176 -10.07 -8.00 3.24
C LYS A 176 -10.37 -9.15 4.21
N PRO A 177 -9.58 -10.25 4.25
CA PRO A 177 -9.68 -11.25 5.31
C PRO A 177 -9.52 -10.65 6.72
N TRP A 178 -8.55 -9.76 6.91
CA TRP A 178 -8.37 -9.10 8.21
C TRP A 178 -9.57 -8.23 8.61
N ALA A 179 -10.19 -7.54 7.66
CA ALA A 179 -11.39 -6.75 7.95
C ALA A 179 -12.57 -7.60 8.46
N LEU A 180 -12.64 -8.87 8.03
CA LEU A 180 -13.57 -9.86 8.56
C LEU A 180 -13.17 -10.29 9.98
N ASP A 181 -11.91 -10.68 10.18
CA ASP A 181 -11.42 -11.23 11.46
C ASP A 181 -11.49 -10.21 12.62
N PHE A 182 -11.06 -8.97 12.36
CA PHE A 182 -11.02 -7.91 13.38
C PHE A 182 -12.36 -7.16 13.53
N LYS A 183 -13.37 -7.48 12.70
CA LYS A 183 -14.69 -6.85 12.72
C LYS A 183 -14.61 -5.32 12.77
N LEU A 184 -13.80 -4.72 11.90
CA LEU A 184 -13.41 -3.31 12.00
C LEU A 184 -14.58 -2.33 11.99
N GLY A 185 -14.44 -1.24 12.76
CA GLY A 185 -15.43 -0.21 13.07
C GLY A 185 -14.99 0.39 14.41
N TRP A 186 -15.19 1.68 14.69
CA TRP A 186 -14.37 2.31 15.74
C TRP A 186 -15.15 3.08 16.80
N THR A 187 -15.21 2.57 18.02
CA THR A 187 -15.73 3.24 19.23
C THR A 187 -14.70 4.09 19.97
N GLY A 188 -13.42 4.07 19.59
CA GLY A 188 -12.33 4.68 20.37
C GLY A 188 -11.48 3.70 21.19
N LYS A 189 -11.96 2.46 21.41
CA LYS A 189 -11.40 1.57 22.45
C LYS A 189 -10.02 1.02 22.10
N THR A 190 -9.85 0.38 20.95
CA THR A 190 -8.61 -0.28 20.52
C THR A 190 -8.14 0.24 19.16
N ILE A 191 -6.90 0.70 19.08
CA ILE A 191 -6.25 1.17 17.85
C ILE A 191 -4.98 0.36 17.60
N LEU A 192 -4.94 -0.38 16.50
CA LEU A 192 -3.79 -1.16 16.04
C LEU A 192 -3.16 -0.46 14.82
N PHE A 193 -1.86 -0.21 14.89
CA PHE A 193 -1.08 0.23 13.74
C PHE A 193 -0.32 -0.94 13.13
N ALA A 194 -0.38 -1.06 11.81
CA ALA A 194 0.38 -2.04 11.07
C ALA A 194 1.10 -1.36 9.90
N GLY A 195 2.37 -1.69 9.68
CA GLY A 195 3.15 -1.09 8.60
C GLY A 195 4.22 -2.03 8.07
N ASP A 196 4.38 -2.08 6.75
CA ASP A 196 5.47 -2.86 6.14
C ASP A 196 6.51 -1.98 5.46
N SER A 197 7.77 -2.40 5.52
CA SER A 197 8.88 -1.66 4.90
C SER A 197 8.80 -0.16 5.26
N ALA A 198 8.77 0.73 4.25
CA ALA A 198 8.58 2.18 4.38
C ALA A 198 7.32 2.58 5.18
N GLY A 199 6.22 1.83 5.09
CA GLY A 199 5.00 2.09 5.85
C GLY A 199 5.17 1.90 7.35
N GLY A 200 6.08 1.01 7.76
CA GLY A 200 6.48 0.85 9.16
C GLY A 200 7.19 2.09 9.73
N ASN A 201 8.02 2.76 8.92
CA ASN A 201 8.62 4.04 9.32
C ASN A 201 7.54 5.09 9.56
N LEU A 202 6.53 5.18 8.67
CA LEU A 202 5.45 6.16 8.81
C LEU A 202 4.63 5.97 10.09
N ILE A 203 4.17 4.75 10.37
CA ILE A 203 3.38 4.51 11.60
C ILE A 203 4.20 4.77 12.87
N THR A 204 5.53 4.60 12.81
CA THR A 204 6.43 4.93 13.91
C THR A 204 6.46 6.43 14.14
N VAL A 205 6.71 7.21 13.08
CA VAL A 205 6.73 8.68 13.17
C VAL A 205 5.37 9.23 13.59
N VAL A 206 4.26 8.69 13.05
CA VAL A 206 2.90 9.07 13.47
C VAL A 206 2.69 8.78 14.95
N THR A 207 3.18 7.64 15.46
CA THR A 207 3.07 7.31 16.88
C THR A 207 3.87 8.26 17.76
N VAL A 208 5.12 8.55 17.40
CA VAL A 208 5.97 9.51 18.13
C VAL A 208 5.30 10.88 18.15
N LYS A 209 4.79 11.34 17.00
CA LYS A 209 4.06 12.62 16.90
C LYS A 209 2.78 12.64 17.72
N ALA A 210 2.03 11.54 17.75
CA ALA A 210 0.85 11.43 18.60
C ALA A 210 1.21 11.54 20.09
N ILE A 211 2.33 10.95 20.52
CA ILE A 211 2.83 11.06 21.90
C ILE A 211 3.25 12.49 22.23
N GLU A 212 4.04 13.12 21.37
CA GLU A 212 4.50 14.51 21.54
C GLU A 212 3.34 15.51 21.62
N ALA A 213 2.29 15.30 20.83
CA ALA A 213 1.10 16.14 20.79
C ALA A 213 0.06 15.80 21.89
N GLY A 214 0.32 14.83 22.77
CA GLY A 214 -0.64 14.40 23.79
C GLY A 214 -1.92 13.74 23.23
N LEU A 215 -1.85 13.22 22.00
CA LEU A 215 -2.95 12.52 21.34
C LEU A 215 -3.01 11.04 21.73
N ARG A 216 -4.14 10.39 21.45
CA ARG A 216 -4.31 8.94 21.66
C ARG A 216 -3.31 8.14 20.83
N LYS A 217 -2.31 7.56 21.49
CA LYS A 217 -1.38 6.59 20.90
C LYS A 217 -2.09 5.28 20.50
N PRO A 218 -1.58 4.49 19.53
CA PRO A 218 -2.07 3.14 19.30
C PRO A 218 -1.82 2.23 20.50
N ASP A 219 -2.66 1.21 20.66
CA ASP A 219 -2.51 0.18 21.69
C ASP A 219 -1.45 -0.86 21.34
N ALA A 220 -1.25 -1.08 20.04
CA ALA A 220 -0.24 -1.98 19.53
C ALA A 220 0.26 -1.51 18.16
N ILE A 221 1.52 -1.86 17.87
CA ILE A 221 2.17 -1.55 16.60
C ILE A 221 2.80 -2.84 16.07
N VAL A 222 2.53 -3.15 14.81
CA VAL A 222 3.05 -4.34 14.13
C VAL A 222 3.88 -3.92 12.93
N TYR A 223 5.17 -4.27 12.97
CA TYR A 223 6.12 -4.02 11.91
C TYR A 223 6.34 -5.27 11.07
N PHE A 224 6.31 -5.11 9.75
CA PHE A 224 6.69 -6.14 8.81
C PHE A 224 7.94 -5.67 8.06
N TYR A 225 9.09 -6.29 8.35
CA TYR A 225 10.36 -6.01 7.66
C TYR A 225 10.66 -4.50 7.50
N THR A 226 10.35 -3.73 8.54
CA THR A 226 10.54 -2.27 8.56
C THR A 226 12.02 -1.94 8.67
N PRO A 227 12.59 -1.20 7.71
CA PRO A 227 13.97 -0.77 7.80
C PRO A 227 14.04 0.42 8.76
N PHE A 228 14.54 0.18 9.97
CA PHE A 228 14.99 1.26 10.85
C PHE A 228 16.47 1.49 10.58
N PHE A 229 16.85 2.71 10.26
CA PHE A 229 18.26 3.07 10.21
C PHE A 229 18.79 3.04 11.65
N SER A 230 19.63 2.06 11.97
CA SER A 230 20.44 2.12 13.18
C SER A 230 21.48 3.21 12.94
N VAL A 231 21.34 4.35 13.62
CA VAL A 231 22.45 5.27 13.78
C VAL A 231 23.39 4.60 14.79
N ILE A 232 24.37 3.86 14.28
CA ILE A 232 25.50 3.33 15.05
C ILE A 232 26.71 4.21 14.72
#